data_AF-A0ABC8UVT5-F1
#
_entry.id   AF-A0ABC8UVT5-F1
#
_cell.length_a   1.000
_cell.length_b   1.000
_cell.length_c   1.000
_cell.angle_alpha   90.00
_cell.angle_beta   90.00
_cell.angle_gamma   90.00
#
_symmetry.space_group_name_H-M   'P 1'
#
loop_
_entity.id
_entity.type
_entity.pdbx_description
1 polymer ?
#
loop_
_entity_poly.entity_id
_entity_poly.type
_entity_poly.pdbx_seq_one_letter_code
_entity_poly.pdbx_strand_id
1 'polypeptide(L)'
;MVYQFILPSVALCSFFLRHMPLQGGRLKAVIGAAGGSSIPAAIIQVFQNHFVKGKDPLFSVMAPRYYHLLYPNVLYYESYKSVIGDQYEAPAQTRAVLKKKGHKLRAATGWAICTFVVLESENSNSSRLVAVSDPRKGGFPAGY
;
A
#
# COMPACT_ATOMS: atom_id res chain seq x y z
N MET A 1 -7.36 0.08 23.87
CA MET A 1 -8.29 -0.97 23.39
C MET A 1 -9.54 -0.24 22.92
N VAL A 2 -9.80 -0.18 21.61
CA VAL A 2 -11.01 0.45 21.07
C VAL A 2 -12.11 -0.61 21.17
N TYR A 3 -13.14 -0.36 21.97
CA TYR A 3 -14.29 -1.25 22.07
C TYR A 3 -15.20 -1.02 20.86
N GLN A 4 -15.41 -2.05 20.05
CA GLN A 4 -16.49 -2.09 19.05
C GLN A 4 -17.54 -3.06 19.56
N PHE A 5 -18.68 -2.54 20.02
CA PHE A 5 -19.86 -3.35 20.31
C PHE A 5 -20.80 -3.34 19.10
N ILE A 6 -21.48 -4.46 18.85
CA ILE A 6 -22.53 -4.55 17.83
C ILE A 6 -23.80 -4.00 18.46
N LEU A 7 -24.22 -2.82 18.01
CA LEU A 7 -25.48 -2.19 18.42
C LEU A 7 -26.35 -2.00 17.17
N PRO A 8 -27.69 -2.11 17.29
CA PRO A 8 -28.59 -1.79 16.19
C PRO A 8 -28.29 -0.39 15.65
N SER A 9 -28.19 -0.26 14.33
CA SER A 9 -27.97 1.02 13.64
C SER A 9 -26.62 1.71 13.88
N VAL A 10 -25.63 1.03 14.47
CA VAL A 10 -24.23 1.53 14.55
C VAL A 10 -23.39 0.87 13.46
N ALA A 11 -22.76 1.67 12.61
CA ALA A 11 -21.82 1.15 11.61
C ALA A 11 -20.60 0.51 12.30
N LEU A 12 -20.24 -0.70 11.85
CA LEU A 12 -19.01 -1.36 12.29
C LEU A 12 -17.79 -0.57 11.82
N CYS A 13 -16.75 -0.48 12.65
CA CYS A 13 -15.47 0.10 12.23
C CYS A 13 -14.95 -0.65 11.00
N SER A 14 -14.80 0.08 9.90
CA SER A 14 -14.28 -0.44 8.64
C SER A 14 -13.08 0.39 8.20
N PHE A 15 -12.05 -0.28 7.69
CA PHE A 15 -10.85 0.38 7.17
C PHE A 15 -11.04 0.67 5.67
N PHE A 16 -11.90 1.61 5.31
CA PHE A 16 -11.95 2.14 3.95
C PHE A 16 -11.18 3.46 3.90
N LEU A 17 -9.90 3.38 3.51
CA LEU A 17 -9.09 4.56 3.34
C LEU A 17 -8.94 4.84 1.84
N ARG A 18 -9.45 6.00 1.40
CA ARG A 18 -9.12 6.62 0.12
C ARG A 18 -8.30 7.86 0.43
N HIS A 19 -7.05 7.89 -0.02
CA HIS A 19 -6.19 9.05 0.15
C HIS A 19 -6.05 9.79 -1.18
N MET A 20 -6.31 11.10 -1.14
CA MET A 20 -6.30 11.99 -2.30
C MET A 20 -5.34 13.15 -2.04
N PRO A 21 -4.04 13.01 -2.33
CA PRO A 21 -3.14 14.14 -2.23
C PRO A 21 -3.56 15.24 -3.22
N LEU A 22 -3.63 16.47 -2.70
CA LEU A 22 -3.87 17.68 -3.48
C LEU A 22 -2.55 18.44 -3.65
N GLN A 23 -2.29 18.94 -4.86
CA GLN A 23 -1.17 19.85 -5.13
C GLN A 23 -1.74 21.10 -5.81
N GLY A 24 -1.57 22.26 -5.16
CA GLY A 24 -2.13 23.53 -5.66
C GLY A 24 -3.66 23.50 -5.83
N GLY A 25 -4.37 22.77 -4.96
CA GLY A 25 -5.84 22.62 -5.03
C GLY A 25 -6.34 21.64 -6.10
N ARG A 26 -5.45 20.99 -6.86
CA ARG A 26 -5.81 19.96 -7.85
C ARG A 26 -5.51 18.56 -7.35
N LEU A 27 -6.35 17.60 -7.74
CA LEU A 27 -6.15 16.17 -7.46
C LEU A 27 -4.84 15.70 -8.09
N LYS A 28 -3.93 15.21 -7.26
CA LYS A 28 -2.64 14.70 -7.73
C LYS A 28 -2.64 13.18 -7.86
N ALA A 29 -3.31 12.48 -6.96
CA ALA A 29 -3.50 11.04 -7.04
C ALA A 29 -4.71 10.54 -6.25
N VAL A 30 -5.07 9.29 -6.50
CA VAL A 30 -6.02 8.50 -5.74
C VAL A 30 -5.35 7.18 -5.39
N ILE A 31 -5.27 6.87 -4.09
CA ILE A 31 -4.79 5.57 -3.59
C ILE A 31 -5.94 4.89 -2.86
N GLY A 32 -6.25 3.67 -3.25
CA GLY A 32 -7.20 2.78 -2.57
C GLY A 32 -6.56 1.45 -2.24
N ALA A 33 -7.06 0.76 -1.21
CA ALA A 33 -6.61 -0.58 -0.89
C ALA A 33 -7.73 -1.46 -0.30
N ALA A 34 -7.57 -2.78 -0.44
CA ALA A 34 -8.39 -3.80 0.21
C ALA A 34 -7.47 -4.74 1.00
N GLY A 35 -7.85 -5.15 2.22
CA GLY A 35 -7.00 -5.99 3.08
C GLY A 35 -7.23 -5.86 4.60
N GLY A 36 -8.41 -5.43 5.04
CA GLY A 36 -8.72 -5.25 6.46
C GLY A 36 -7.78 -4.26 7.16
N SER A 37 -7.26 -4.60 8.34
CA SER A 37 -6.41 -3.72 9.15
C SER A 37 -5.07 -3.35 8.50
N SER A 38 -4.70 -4.01 7.40
CA SER A 38 -3.47 -3.71 6.64
C SER A 38 -3.62 -2.58 5.63
N ILE A 39 -4.86 -2.13 5.35
CA ILE A 39 -5.18 -1.07 4.39
C ILE A 39 -4.40 0.24 4.67
N PRO A 40 -4.39 0.79 5.90
CA PRO A 40 -3.68 2.03 6.17
C PRO A 40 -2.17 1.94 5.90
N ALA A 41 -1.55 0.84 6.35
CA ALA A 41 -0.11 0.62 6.14
C ALA A 41 0.24 0.49 4.65
N ALA A 42 -0.62 -0.15 3.86
CA ALA A 42 -0.40 -0.31 2.42
C ALA A 42 -0.47 1.04 1.69
N ILE A 43 -1.49 1.85 1.99
CA ILE A 43 -1.67 3.18 1.39
C ILE A 43 -0.51 4.11 1.75
N ILE A 44 -0.09 4.13 3.02
CA ILE A 44 1.05 4.95 3.47
C ILE A 44 2.33 4.54 2.76
N GLN A 45 2.57 3.24 2.58
CA GLN A 45 3.79 2.77 1.91
C GLN A 45 3.79 3.11 0.42
N VAL A 46 2.67 2.95 -0.30
CA VAL A 46 2.56 3.36 -1.71
C VAL A 46 2.75 4.87 -1.84
N PHE A 47 2.11 5.66 -0.97
CA PHE A 47 2.27 7.10 -0.92
C PHE A 47 3.73 7.51 -0.68
N GLN A 48 4.39 6.92 0.31
CA GLN A 48 5.80 7.18 0.62
C GLN A 48 6.71 6.80 -0.55
N ASN A 49 6.46 5.67 -1.20
CA ASN A 49 7.28 5.24 -2.33
C ASN A 49 7.18 6.25 -3.49
N HIS A 50 5.99 6.70 -3.83
CA HIS A 50 5.82 7.62 -4.95
C HIS A 50 6.21 9.07 -4.57
N PHE A 51 5.54 9.65 -3.58
CA PHE A 51 5.64 11.08 -3.29
C PHE A 51 6.85 11.48 -2.45
N VAL A 52 7.37 10.58 -1.62
CA VAL A 52 8.54 10.89 -0.77
C VAL A 52 9.83 10.38 -1.41
N LYS A 53 9.81 9.16 -1.97
CA LYS A 53 11.01 8.55 -2.59
C LYS A 53 11.10 8.77 -4.10
N GLY A 54 10.12 9.42 -4.72
CA GLY A 54 10.13 9.73 -6.15
C GLY A 54 10.14 8.49 -7.05
N LYS A 55 9.59 7.36 -6.59
CA LYS A 55 9.55 6.12 -7.38
C LYS A 55 8.42 6.16 -8.39
N ASP A 56 8.60 5.46 -9.51
CA ASP A 56 7.56 5.34 -10.51
C ASP A 56 6.29 4.68 -9.92
N PRO A 57 5.11 4.91 -10.52
CA PRO A 57 3.85 4.44 -9.95
C PRO A 57 3.77 2.92 -9.83
N LEU A 58 4.31 2.19 -10.81
CA LEU A 58 4.28 0.72 -10.82
C LEU A 58 5.16 0.16 -9.70
N PHE A 59 6.39 0.62 -9.59
CA PHE A 59 7.31 0.25 -8.51
C PHE A 59 6.72 0.61 -7.15
N SER A 60 6.04 1.74 -7.04
CA SER A 60 5.44 2.19 -5.78
C SER A 60 4.40 1.21 -5.23
N VAL A 61 3.65 0.55 -6.11
CA VAL A 61 2.67 -0.51 -5.79
C VAL A 61 3.34 -1.87 -5.64
N MET A 62 4.33 -2.19 -6.48
CA MET A 62 5.00 -3.49 -6.48
C MET A 62 6.02 -3.65 -5.35
N ALA A 63 6.52 -2.57 -4.76
CA ALA A 63 7.49 -2.66 -3.68
C ALA A 63 7.01 -3.57 -2.54
N PRO A 64 7.90 -4.35 -1.92
CA PRO A 64 7.54 -5.21 -0.80
C PRO A 64 7.11 -4.36 0.41
N ARG A 65 6.02 -4.77 1.06
CA ARG A 65 5.38 -4.06 2.16
C ARG A 65 5.65 -4.70 3.52
N TYR A 66 5.56 -3.86 4.55
CA TYR A 66 5.70 -4.23 5.95
C TYR A 66 4.45 -3.81 6.72
N TYR A 67 4.02 -4.64 7.68
CA TYR A 67 2.78 -4.41 8.42
C TYR A 67 3.02 -4.61 9.92
N HIS A 68 2.59 -3.64 10.72
CA HIS A 68 2.58 -3.75 12.17
C HIS A 68 1.24 -3.24 12.69
N LEU A 69 0.50 -4.08 13.40
CA LEU A 69 -0.85 -3.78 13.90
C LEU A 69 -0.87 -3.38 15.38
N LEU A 70 0.31 -3.08 15.95
CA LEU A 70 0.58 -2.88 17.38
C LEU A 70 0.40 -4.17 18.21
N TYR A 71 -0.77 -4.79 18.11
CA TYR A 71 -1.07 -6.08 18.72
C TYR A 71 -1.53 -7.10 17.65
N PRO A 72 -0.91 -8.29 17.56
CA PRO A 72 0.28 -8.71 18.30
C PRO A 72 1.52 -7.86 17.93
N ASN A 73 2.48 -7.73 18.84
CA ASN A 73 3.73 -6.98 18.65
C ASN A 73 4.70 -7.75 17.72
N VAL A 74 4.32 -7.81 16.45
CA VAL A 74 5.01 -8.53 15.37
C VAL A 74 4.99 -7.65 14.13
N LEU A 75 6.16 -7.50 13.51
CA LEU A 75 6.31 -6.85 12.21
C LEU A 75 6.25 -7.93 11.13
N TYR A 76 5.16 -7.92 10.37
CA TYR A 76 5.00 -8.76 9.20
C TYR A 76 5.72 -8.13 8.02
N TYR A 77 6.37 -8.95 7.20
CA TYR A 77 6.98 -8.53 5.95
C TYR A 77 6.53 -9.44 4.82
N GLU A 78 6.39 -8.87 3.62
CA GLU A 78 6.04 -9.67 2.44
C GLU A 78 7.17 -10.62 2.05
N SER A 79 6.78 -11.87 1.88
CA SER A 79 7.55 -12.95 1.28
C SER A 79 6.56 -13.77 0.44
N TYR A 80 6.30 -13.25 -0.76
CA TYR A 80 5.25 -13.75 -1.64
C TYR A 80 5.75 -13.83 -3.08
N LYS A 81 5.34 -14.89 -3.78
CA LYS A 81 5.54 -15.04 -5.22
C LYS A 81 4.16 -15.12 -5.88
N SER A 82 3.88 -14.24 -6.84
CA SER A 82 2.61 -14.24 -7.56
C SER A 82 2.48 -15.46 -8.47
N VAL A 83 1.25 -15.75 -8.87
CA VAL A 83 0.92 -16.83 -9.83
C VAL A 83 1.63 -16.62 -11.18
N ILE A 84 1.85 -15.36 -11.56
CA ILE A 84 2.55 -14.98 -12.79
C ILE A 84 4.07 -14.86 -12.62
N GLY A 85 4.61 -15.16 -11.43
CA GLY A 85 6.04 -15.29 -11.17
C GLY A 85 6.71 -14.08 -10.51
N ASP A 86 6.00 -12.97 -10.29
CA ASP A 86 6.55 -11.78 -9.63
C ASP A 86 6.95 -12.10 -8.19
N GLN A 87 8.05 -11.52 -7.74
CA GLN A 87 8.57 -11.73 -6.38
C GLN A 87 8.44 -10.46 -5.55
N TYR A 88 7.74 -10.61 -4.42
CA TYR A 88 7.53 -9.59 -3.41
C TYR A 88 8.24 -10.04 -2.14
N GLU A 89 9.55 -9.81 -2.10
CA GLU A 89 10.39 -10.22 -0.99
C GLU A 89 11.04 -9.01 -0.34
N ALA A 90 10.83 -8.87 0.97
CA ALA A 90 11.55 -7.90 1.78
C ALA A 90 13.07 -8.19 1.76
N PRO A 91 13.92 -7.21 1.37
CA PRO A 91 15.37 -7.42 1.29
C PRO A 91 15.95 -7.98 2.59
N ALA A 92 16.82 -8.99 2.47
CA ALA A 92 17.43 -9.67 3.62
C ALA A 92 18.20 -8.68 4.53
N GLN A 93 18.87 -7.69 3.93
CA GLN A 93 19.58 -6.63 4.65
C GLN A 93 18.63 -5.81 5.53
N THR A 94 17.48 -5.37 4.99
CA THR A 94 16.46 -4.64 5.74
C THR A 94 15.92 -5.48 6.90
N ARG A 95 15.67 -6.77 6.66
CA ARG A 95 15.23 -7.71 7.71
C ARG A 95 16.27 -7.86 8.82
N ALA A 96 17.55 -7.94 8.48
CA ALA A 96 18.64 -8.01 9.46
C ALA A 96 18.70 -6.74 10.33
N VAL A 97 18.59 -5.56 9.72
CA VAL A 97 18.56 -4.28 10.45
C VAL A 97 17.35 -4.19 11.38
N LEU A 98 16.17 -4.60 10.93
CA LEU A 98 14.96 -4.59 11.75
C LEU A 98 15.06 -5.55 12.94
N LYS A 99 15.60 -6.76 12.73
CA LYS A 99 15.90 -7.70 13.83
C LYS A 99 16.89 -7.12 14.83
N LYS A 100 17.97 -6.49 14.36
CA LYS A 100 18.96 -5.82 15.21
C LYS A 100 18.35 -4.70 16.05
N LYS A 101 17.34 -4.01 15.53
CA LYS A 101 16.56 -2.98 16.24
C LYS A 101 15.52 -3.56 17.22
N GLY A 102 15.43 -4.89 17.37
CA GLY A 102 14.54 -5.56 18.33
C GLY A 102 13.16 -5.95 17.78
N HIS A 103 12.90 -5.78 16.48
CA HIS A 103 11.61 -6.16 15.90
C HIS A 103 11.47 -7.68 15.77
N LYS A 104 10.33 -8.23 16.21
CA LYS A 104 9.93 -9.61 15.94
C LYS A 104 9.38 -9.71 14.52
N LEU A 105 10.13 -10.33 13.62
CA LEU A 105 9.75 -10.44 12.21
C LEU A 105 8.99 -11.72 11.92
N ARG A 106 7.94 -11.63 11.09
CA ARG A 106 7.22 -12.80 10.55
C ARG A 106 6.99 -12.62 9.04
N ALA A 107 7.37 -13.64 8.28
CA ALA A 107 7.06 -13.69 6.85
C ALA A 107 5.54 -13.81 6.66
N ALA A 108 5.03 -13.18 5.60
CA ALA A 108 3.64 -13.28 5.21
C ALA A 108 3.50 -13.39 3.69
N THR A 109 2.59 -14.26 3.28
CA THR A 109 2.38 -14.66 1.88
C THR A 109 1.30 -13.84 1.17
N GLY A 110 0.82 -12.75 1.78
CA GLY A 110 -0.16 -11.84 1.17
C GLY A 110 -0.88 -10.99 2.21
N TRP A 111 -1.21 -9.75 1.85
CA TRP A 111 -1.91 -8.79 2.71
C TRP A 111 -2.82 -7.89 1.86
N ALA A 112 -2.65 -6.57 1.98
CA ALA A 112 -3.43 -5.60 1.26
C ALA A 112 -3.04 -5.53 -0.21
N ILE A 113 -4.03 -5.15 -1.00
CA ILE A 113 -3.98 -5.01 -2.45
C ILE A 113 -4.28 -3.55 -2.72
N CYS A 114 -3.40 -2.83 -3.42
CA CYS A 114 -3.54 -1.39 -3.67
C CYS A 114 -3.87 -1.06 -5.13
N THR A 115 -4.82 -0.17 -5.34
CA THR A 115 -5.01 0.51 -6.62
C THR A 115 -4.50 1.94 -6.50
N PHE A 116 -3.76 2.38 -7.51
CA PHE A 116 -3.12 3.68 -7.51
C PHE A 116 -3.35 4.37 -8.85
N VAL A 117 -3.86 5.59 -8.82
CA VAL A 117 -3.97 6.46 -10.00
C VAL A 117 -3.29 7.77 -9.67
N VAL A 118 -2.39 8.23 -10.54
CA VAL A 118 -1.64 9.48 -10.33
C VAL A 118 -1.60 10.29 -11.61
N LEU A 119 -1.66 11.61 -11.44
CA LEU A 119 -1.46 12.58 -12.51
C LEU A 119 0.02 12.98 -12.54
N GLU A 120 0.77 12.44 -13.49
CA GLU A 120 2.16 12.82 -13.74
C GLU A 120 2.20 14.05 -14.65
N SER A 121 3.14 14.97 -14.39
CA SER A 121 3.41 16.07 -15.31
C SER A 121 4.43 15.58 -16.31
N GLU A 122 4.12 15.59 -17.60
CA GLU A 122 5.12 15.31 -18.63
C GLU A 122 5.88 16.60 -18.93
N ASN A 123 5.15 17.67 -19.27
CA ASN A 123 5.70 19.00 -19.58
C ASN A 123 4.90 20.09 -18.85
N SER A 124 5.29 21.36 -18.98
CA SER A 124 4.61 22.51 -18.36
C SER A 124 3.11 22.61 -18.68
N ASN A 125 2.68 22.04 -19.82
CA ASN A 125 1.31 22.11 -20.33
C ASN A 125 0.64 20.75 -20.53
N SER A 126 1.31 19.62 -20.22
CA SER A 126 0.75 18.29 -20.41
C SER A 126 0.89 17.44 -19.16
N SER A 127 -0.20 16.76 -18.82
CA SER A 127 -0.24 15.79 -17.72
C SER A 127 -0.79 14.47 -18.21
N ARG A 128 -0.18 13.37 -17.74
CA ARG A 128 -0.59 12.01 -18.04
C ARG A 128 -1.18 11.35 -16.82
N LEU A 129 -2.32 10.68 -16.99
CA LEU A 129 -2.88 9.80 -15.98
C LEU A 129 -2.21 8.44 -16.07
N VAL A 130 -1.62 8.00 -14.95
CA VAL A 130 -1.05 6.67 -14.81
C VAL A 130 -1.86 5.92 -13.77
N ALA A 131 -2.46 4.82 -14.19
CA ALA A 131 -3.22 3.93 -13.33
C ALA A 131 -2.47 2.60 -13.18
N VAL A 132 -2.44 2.08 -11.95
CA VAL A 132 -1.76 0.84 -11.58
C VAL A 132 -2.72 0.02 -10.71
N SER A 133 -2.96 -1.21 -11.15
CA SER A 133 -3.62 -2.24 -10.35
C SER A 133 -2.55 -3.14 -9.73
N ASP A 134 -2.70 -3.49 -8.45
CA ASP A 134 -1.74 -4.38 -7.77
C ASP A 134 -1.66 -5.74 -8.49
N PRO A 135 -0.48 -6.14 -9.02
CA PRO A 135 -0.36 -7.42 -9.71
C PRO A 135 -0.57 -8.61 -8.77
N ARG A 136 -0.49 -8.41 -7.44
CA ARG A 136 -0.81 -9.45 -6.45
C ARG A 136 -2.25 -9.99 -6.56
N LYS A 137 -3.18 -9.24 -7.17
CA LYS A 137 -4.56 -9.70 -7.45
C LYS A 137 -4.83 -9.94 -8.95
N GLY A 138 -3.88 -9.61 -9.83
CA GLY A 138 -4.04 -9.75 -11.28
C GLY A 138 -5.07 -8.80 -11.91
N GLY A 139 -5.34 -7.64 -11.29
CA GLY A 139 -6.22 -6.64 -11.88
C GLY A 139 -5.53 -5.84 -12.98
N PHE A 140 -6.31 -5.22 -13.87
CA PHE A 140 -5.81 -4.38 -14.96
C PHE A 140 -6.49 -3.00 -14.94
N PRO A 141 -5.72 -1.91 -15.03
CA PRO A 141 -6.28 -0.57 -15.22
C PRO A 141 -6.74 -0.40 -16.68
N ALA A 142 -7.77 0.43 -16.89
CA ALA A 142 -8.23 0.83 -18.21
C ALA A 142 -8.67 2.30 -18.17
N GLY A 143 -8.57 3.00 -19.31
CA GLY A 143 -8.92 4.42 -19.47
C GLY A 143 -8.96 4.81 -20.94
N TYR A 144 -9.47 6.01 -21.22
CA TYR A 144 -9.57 6.62 -22.55
C TYR A 144 -9.13 8.08 -22.51
#